data_AF-A0A2E1VRD0-F1
#
_entry.id   AF-A0A2E1VRD0-F1
#
_cell.length_a   1.000
_cell.length_b   1.000
_cell.length_c   1.000
_cell.angle_alpha   90.00
_cell.angle_beta   90.00
_cell.angle_gamma   90.00
#
_symmetry.space_group_name_H-M   'P 1'
#
loop_
_entity.id
_entity.type
_entity.pdbx_description
1 polymer ?
#
loop_
_entity_poly.entity_id
_entity_poly.type
_entity_poly.pdbx_seq_one_letter_code
_entity_poly.pdbx_strand_id
1 'polypeptide(L)'
;MDRLPEQLRELLDQADLLPGPERRELALLMRGWADAQSEAEPAPEGGFPGQFGMIGQSPAMEQVFALLARVLHTDVPVLVTGETGTGKELIASALHKHGPRRKGPLVAVNCAAIPATLLEAELFGHVKGSFTGAHKDRQGYAEAADGGTLFLDEIGEMPMEMQAKLLRFLQEGEVRPVGGNSVKHVDVRVVAATNRALEQQIKAGAFREDLYYRLAVLTLSLPALRERPEDIEPLAKFLLHRNETEGLPTAKLSEEAIEALRGSPWPGNIRQLQNELTRAAAFARDGRIEVADLELVSAS
;
A
#
# COMPACT_ATOMS: atom_id res chain seq x y z
N MET A 1 -8.22 21.14 -17.17
CA MET A 1 -6.89 21.47 -17.74
C MET A 1 -5.94 22.09 -16.71
N ASP A 2 -6.22 22.04 -15.39
CA ASP A 2 -5.41 22.79 -14.42
C ASP A 2 -5.32 22.14 -13.01
N ARG A 3 -4.95 20.86 -12.97
CA ARG A 3 -4.61 20.14 -11.71
C ARG A 3 -3.57 19.03 -11.96
N LEU A 4 -2.41 19.38 -12.49
CA LEU A 4 -1.27 18.45 -12.44
C LEU A 4 -0.51 18.68 -11.12
N PRO A 5 -0.20 17.63 -10.34
CA PRO A 5 0.63 17.74 -9.14
C PRO A 5 1.98 18.40 -9.43
N GLU A 6 2.51 19.17 -8.50
CA GLU A 6 3.72 20.00 -8.68
C GLU A 6 4.96 19.16 -9.06
N GLN A 7 5.07 17.94 -8.53
CA GLN A 7 6.11 16.95 -8.87
C GLN A 7 6.03 16.46 -10.33
N LEU A 8 4.83 16.45 -10.90
CA LEU A 8 4.61 16.05 -12.29
C LEU A 8 4.97 17.19 -13.25
N ARG A 9 4.77 18.45 -12.84
CA ARG A 9 5.26 19.61 -13.60
C ARG A 9 6.78 19.62 -13.70
N GLU A 10 7.46 19.31 -12.60
CA GLU A 10 8.93 19.30 -12.53
C GLU A 10 9.55 18.19 -13.41
N LEU A 11 8.91 17.01 -13.48
CA LEU A 11 9.31 15.92 -14.39
C LEU A 11 8.99 16.23 -15.87
N LEU A 12 7.89 16.96 -16.14
CA LEU A 12 7.56 17.42 -17.49
C LEU A 12 8.53 18.51 -17.98
N ASP A 13 8.99 19.40 -17.10
CA ASP A 13 10.02 20.40 -17.41
C ASP A 13 11.39 19.75 -17.72
N GLN A 14 11.69 18.58 -17.14
CA GLN A 14 12.88 17.80 -17.49
C GLN A 14 12.72 17.06 -18.83
N ALA A 15 11.51 16.56 -19.12
CA ALA A 15 11.17 15.97 -20.42
C ALA A 15 11.24 17.01 -21.57
N ASP A 16 11.14 18.30 -21.24
CA ASP A 16 11.25 19.38 -22.22
C ASP A 16 12.64 19.53 -22.86
N LEU A 17 13.66 18.89 -22.28
CA LEU A 17 15.03 18.84 -22.79
C LEU A 17 15.24 17.76 -23.87
N LEU A 18 14.24 16.93 -24.15
CA LEU A 18 14.32 15.85 -25.14
C LEU A 18 14.00 16.36 -26.57
N PRO A 19 14.54 15.71 -27.62
CA PRO A 19 14.22 16.01 -29.01
C PRO A 19 12.71 15.97 -29.29
N GLY A 20 12.24 16.84 -30.20
CA GLY A 20 10.81 17.08 -30.46
C GLY A 20 9.89 15.87 -30.71
N PRO A 21 10.35 14.76 -31.34
CA PRO A 21 9.56 13.55 -31.48
C PRO A 21 9.39 12.79 -30.14
N GLU A 22 10.50 12.56 -29.43
CA GLU A 22 10.57 11.80 -28.18
C GLU A 22 9.87 12.54 -27.02
N ARG A 23 10.01 13.86 -26.99
CA ARG A 23 9.32 14.74 -26.04
C ARG A 23 7.80 14.67 -26.18
N ARG A 24 7.28 14.56 -27.41
CA ARG A 24 5.82 14.45 -27.65
C ARG A 24 5.29 13.09 -27.23
N GLU A 25 6.05 12.04 -27.50
CA GLU A 25 5.68 10.66 -27.15
C GLU A 25 5.71 10.44 -25.63
N LEU A 26 6.80 10.86 -24.97
CA LEU A 26 6.91 10.79 -23.52
C LEU A 26 5.87 11.66 -22.81
N ALA A 27 5.57 12.87 -23.30
CA ALA A 27 4.55 13.73 -22.72
C ALA A 27 3.11 13.26 -22.95
N LEU A 28 2.87 12.38 -23.94
CA LEU A 28 1.60 11.69 -24.14
C LEU A 28 1.48 10.49 -23.19
N LEU A 29 2.54 9.70 -23.05
CA LEU A 29 2.61 8.57 -22.13
C LEU A 29 2.50 9.01 -20.65
N MET A 30 3.20 10.07 -20.26
CA MET A 30 3.15 10.62 -18.90
C MET A 30 1.80 11.28 -18.58
N ARG A 31 1.13 11.88 -19.57
CA ARG A 31 -0.25 12.38 -19.39
C ARG A 31 -1.24 11.24 -19.24
N GLY A 32 -1.15 10.20 -20.07
CA GLY A 32 -1.96 8.98 -19.91
C GLY A 32 -1.76 8.34 -18.54
N TRP A 33 -0.52 8.27 -18.06
CA TRP A 33 -0.18 7.77 -16.72
C TRP A 33 -0.72 8.67 -15.59
N ALA A 34 -0.64 9.99 -15.74
CA ALA A 34 -1.13 10.95 -14.74
C ALA A 34 -2.66 11.02 -14.69
N ASP A 35 -3.33 10.90 -15.84
CA ASP A 35 -4.79 10.85 -15.93
C ASP A 35 -5.31 9.52 -15.34
N ALA A 36 -4.61 8.40 -15.54
CA ALA A 36 -4.90 7.11 -14.90
C ALA A 36 -4.67 7.09 -13.37
N GLN A 37 -3.80 7.96 -12.85
CA GLN A 37 -3.61 8.18 -11.41
C GLN A 37 -4.63 9.15 -10.81
N SER A 38 -5.12 10.11 -11.61
CA SER A 38 -6.11 11.12 -11.24
C SER A 38 -7.53 10.57 -11.21
N GLU A 39 -7.84 9.61 -12.08
CA GLU A 39 -9.06 8.80 -12.05
C GLU A 39 -8.78 7.50 -11.30
N ALA A 40 -8.65 7.58 -9.98
CA ALA A 40 -8.86 6.41 -9.13
C ALA A 40 -10.36 6.03 -9.18
N GLU A 41 -10.78 5.43 -10.29
CA GLU A 41 -12.01 4.67 -10.36
C GLU A 41 -11.97 3.59 -9.26
N PRO A 42 -13.11 3.29 -8.62
CA PRO A 42 -13.16 2.22 -7.64
C PRO A 42 -12.66 0.93 -8.30
N ALA A 43 -11.78 0.21 -7.59
CA ALA A 43 -11.23 -1.06 -8.02
C ALA A 43 -12.31 -1.95 -8.66
N PRO A 44 -12.02 -2.63 -9.79
CA PRO A 44 -13.03 -3.34 -10.57
C PRO A 44 -13.89 -4.26 -9.69
N GLU A 45 -15.20 -4.27 -9.94
CA GLU A 45 -16.19 -5.08 -9.20
C GLU A 45 -15.97 -6.61 -9.32
N GLY A 46 -14.99 -7.05 -10.11
CA GLY A 46 -14.40 -8.38 -10.03
C GLY A 46 -13.15 -8.34 -9.17
N GLY A 47 -13.19 -8.94 -7.98
CA GLY A 47 -12.04 -9.01 -7.08
C GLY A 47 -10.77 -9.53 -7.77
N PHE A 48 -9.60 -9.15 -7.25
CA PHE A 48 -8.31 -9.64 -7.72
C PHE A 48 -8.33 -11.18 -7.88
N PRO A 49 -7.79 -11.73 -8.99
CA PRO A 49 -7.72 -13.17 -9.16
C PRO A 49 -6.82 -13.77 -8.07
N GLY A 50 -7.28 -14.86 -7.45
CA GLY A 50 -6.53 -15.57 -6.40
C GLY A 50 -7.25 -15.61 -5.04
N GLN A 51 -6.63 -16.28 -4.06
CA GLN A 51 -7.24 -16.47 -2.74
C GLN A 51 -7.25 -15.15 -1.97
N PHE A 52 -8.42 -14.72 -1.49
CA PHE A 52 -8.61 -13.45 -0.77
C PHE A 52 -8.17 -12.20 -1.53
N GLY A 53 -8.15 -12.25 -2.87
CA GLY A 53 -7.71 -11.14 -3.70
C GLY A 53 -6.18 -10.96 -3.77
N MET A 54 -5.42 -12.03 -3.51
CA MET A 54 -3.97 -12.06 -3.64
C MET A 54 -3.54 -13.22 -4.54
N ILE A 55 -2.49 -12.98 -5.32
CA ILE A 55 -1.87 -13.98 -6.18
C ILE A 55 -0.70 -14.61 -5.43
N GLY A 56 -0.75 -15.94 -5.30
CA GLY A 56 0.32 -16.75 -4.73
C GLY A 56 -0.06 -18.22 -4.78
N GLN A 57 0.91 -19.07 -5.12
CA GLN A 57 0.85 -20.53 -5.15
C GLN A 57 2.05 -21.16 -4.41
N SER A 58 3.00 -20.35 -3.95
CA SER A 58 4.14 -20.81 -3.16
C SER A 58 3.68 -21.37 -1.79
N PRO A 59 4.38 -22.37 -1.23
CA PRO A 59 4.08 -22.88 0.11
C PRO A 59 4.11 -21.80 1.19
N ALA A 60 4.93 -20.75 1.01
CA ALA A 60 4.99 -19.61 1.91
C ALA A 60 3.68 -18.80 1.89
N MET A 61 3.13 -18.53 0.70
CA MET A 61 1.85 -17.83 0.57
C MET A 61 0.66 -18.70 1.01
N GLU A 62 0.69 -20.01 0.78
CA GLU A 62 -0.34 -20.93 1.30
C GLU A 62 -0.45 -20.86 2.83
N GLN A 63 0.68 -20.76 3.53
CA GLN A 63 0.70 -20.56 4.98
C GLN A 63 0.08 -19.21 5.38
N VAL A 64 0.39 -18.14 4.65
CA VAL A 64 -0.23 -16.82 4.86
C VAL A 64 -1.74 -16.91 4.68
N PHE A 65 -2.22 -17.55 3.62
CA PHE A 65 -3.65 -17.70 3.37
C PHE A 65 -4.36 -18.56 4.41
N ALA A 66 -3.71 -19.63 4.88
CA ALA A 66 -4.24 -20.47 5.96
C ALA A 66 -4.38 -19.69 7.27
N LEU A 67 -3.39 -18.87 7.63
CA LEU A 67 -3.46 -18.00 8.79
C LEU A 67 -4.52 -16.91 8.62
N LEU A 68 -4.55 -16.26 7.45
CA LEU A 68 -5.55 -15.25 7.11
C LEU A 68 -6.96 -15.81 7.29
N ALA A 69 -7.25 -16.99 6.73
CA ALA A 69 -8.54 -17.65 6.85
C ALA A 69 -8.99 -17.87 8.31
N ARG A 70 -8.05 -18.18 9.21
CA ARG A 70 -8.34 -18.35 10.65
C ARG A 70 -8.68 -17.05 11.35
N VAL A 71 -8.12 -15.93 10.89
CA VAL A 71 -8.26 -14.62 11.55
C VAL A 71 -9.32 -13.72 10.92
N LEU A 72 -9.85 -14.09 9.75
CA LEU A 72 -10.88 -13.35 9.01
C LEU A 72 -12.09 -12.95 9.86
N HIS A 73 -12.57 -13.89 10.68
CA HIS A 73 -13.80 -13.72 11.49
C HIS A 73 -13.55 -13.15 12.89
N THR A 74 -12.29 -12.80 13.21
CA THR A 74 -11.96 -12.13 14.46
C THR A 74 -12.08 -10.62 14.30
N ASP A 75 -12.28 -9.91 15.41
CA ASP A 75 -12.34 -8.44 15.43
C ASP A 75 -11.15 -7.82 16.17
N VAL A 76 -10.18 -8.65 16.57
CA VAL A 76 -8.98 -8.19 17.26
C VAL A 76 -8.04 -7.46 16.29
N PRO A 77 -7.18 -6.56 16.82
CA PRO A 77 -6.13 -5.95 16.02
C PRO A 77 -5.22 -6.96 15.33
N VAL A 78 -4.83 -6.65 14.10
CA VAL A 78 -3.88 -7.46 13.32
C VAL A 78 -2.69 -6.59 12.93
N LEU A 79 -1.47 -7.04 13.23
CA LEU A 79 -0.23 -6.46 12.76
C LEU A 79 0.29 -7.24 11.55
N VAL A 80 0.48 -6.56 10.42
CA VAL A 80 1.02 -7.12 9.19
C VAL A 80 2.46 -6.67 9.02
N THR A 81 3.40 -7.61 9.05
CA THR A 81 4.82 -7.34 8.84
C THR A 81 5.26 -7.79 7.46
N GLY A 82 6.31 -7.18 6.95
CA GLY A 82 6.93 -7.57 5.68
C GLY A 82 7.57 -6.39 4.98
N GLU A 83 8.49 -6.69 4.07
CA GLU A 83 9.25 -5.67 3.36
C GLU A 83 8.35 -4.70 2.55
N THR A 84 8.90 -3.57 2.16
CA THR A 84 8.21 -2.61 1.30
C THR A 84 7.88 -3.27 -0.05
N GLY A 85 6.65 -3.04 -0.53
CA GLY A 85 6.20 -3.55 -1.83
C GLY A 85 5.78 -5.02 -1.85
N THR A 86 5.60 -5.68 -0.69
CA THR A 86 5.10 -7.06 -0.62
C THR A 86 3.57 -7.20 -0.75
N GLY A 87 2.83 -6.09 -0.68
CA GLY A 87 1.35 -6.05 -0.77
C GLY A 87 0.62 -6.16 0.57
N LYS A 88 1.15 -5.57 1.65
CA LYS A 88 0.56 -5.62 3.00
C LYS A 88 -0.87 -5.07 3.03
N GLU A 89 -1.17 -4.08 2.21
CA GLU A 89 -2.49 -3.47 2.02
C GLU A 89 -3.55 -4.48 1.54
N LEU A 90 -3.14 -5.52 0.80
CA LEU A 90 -4.05 -6.57 0.34
C LEU A 90 -4.54 -7.44 1.50
N ILE A 91 -3.71 -7.64 2.53
CA ILE A 91 -4.13 -8.33 3.76
C ILE A 91 -5.21 -7.53 4.48
N ALA A 92 -5.03 -6.21 4.63
CA ALA A 92 -6.05 -5.35 5.24
C ALA A 92 -7.35 -5.35 4.43
N SER A 93 -7.24 -5.27 3.09
CA SER A 93 -8.39 -5.37 2.19
C SER A 93 -9.12 -6.71 2.34
N ALA A 94 -8.38 -7.82 2.41
CA ALA A 94 -8.94 -9.15 2.59
C ALA A 94 -9.66 -9.32 3.94
N LEU A 95 -9.02 -8.91 5.04
CA LEU A 95 -9.60 -8.93 6.38
C LEU A 95 -10.90 -8.13 6.46
N HIS A 96 -10.97 -7.01 5.74
CA HIS A 96 -12.17 -6.20 5.65
C HIS A 96 -13.26 -6.85 4.78
N LYS A 97 -12.95 -7.13 3.50
CA LYS A 97 -13.92 -7.64 2.50
C LYS A 97 -14.53 -8.99 2.88
N HIS A 98 -13.76 -9.86 3.51
CA HIS A 98 -14.20 -11.20 3.90
C HIS A 98 -14.53 -11.32 5.40
N GLY A 99 -14.35 -10.24 6.17
CA GLY A 99 -14.62 -10.19 7.59
C GLY A 99 -16.05 -9.76 7.96
N PRO A 100 -16.35 -9.68 9.27
CA PRO A 100 -17.66 -9.30 9.78
C PRO A 100 -18.03 -7.84 9.45
N ARG A 101 -17.02 -6.96 9.32
CA ARG A 101 -17.19 -5.52 9.08
C ARG A 101 -17.19 -5.12 7.60
N ARG A 102 -17.33 -6.07 6.67
CA ARG A 102 -17.29 -5.85 5.20
C ARG A 102 -18.32 -4.86 4.64
N LYS A 103 -19.37 -4.54 5.41
CA LYS A 103 -20.40 -3.55 5.04
C LYS A 103 -20.06 -2.14 5.51
N GLY A 104 -19.12 -2.01 6.46
CA GLY A 104 -18.63 -0.73 6.94
C GLY A 104 -17.53 -0.17 6.03
N PRO A 105 -17.01 1.02 6.35
CA PRO A 105 -15.91 1.63 5.61
C PRO A 105 -14.58 0.90 5.82
N LEU A 106 -13.72 0.92 4.80
CA LEU A 106 -12.28 0.65 4.95
C LEU A 106 -11.53 1.96 4.75
N VAL A 107 -10.96 2.50 5.83
CA VAL A 107 -10.20 3.75 5.80
C VAL A 107 -8.73 3.42 5.94
N ALA A 108 -7.94 3.73 4.91
CA ALA A 108 -6.49 3.52 4.90
C ALA A 108 -5.75 4.84 5.19
N VAL A 109 -4.77 4.77 6.08
CA VAL A 109 -3.92 5.90 6.48
C VAL A 109 -2.46 5.46 6.37
N ASN A 110 -1.69 6.13 5.52
CA ASN A 110 -0.25 5.93 5.47
C ASN A 110 0.42 6.92 6.44
N CYS A 111 0.98 6.41 7.54
CA CYS A 111 1.56 7.23 8.59
C CYS A 111 2.84 7.96 8.13
N ALA A 112 3.53 7.43 7.12
CA ALA A 112 4.75 8.02 6.56
C ALA A 112 4.45 9.18 5.58
N ALA A 113 3.27 9.20 4.97
CA ALA A 113 2.89 10.18 3.96
C ALA A 113 2.31 11.49 4.54
N ILE A 114 1.87 11.48 5.81
CA ILE A 114 1.28 12.64 6.47
C ILE A 114 2.34 13.32 7.33
N PRO A 115 2.54 14.65 7.19
CA PRO A 115 3.44 15.38 8.08
C PRO A 115 3.10 15.14 9.55
N ALA A 116 4.12 14.91 10.38
CA ALA A 116 3.94 14.60 11.80
C ALA A 116 3.05 15.62 12.55
N THR A 117 3.14 16.89 12.16
CA THR A 117 2.36 18.00 12.74
C THR A 117 0.86 17.95 12.39
N LEU A 118 0.48 17.26 11.31
CA LEU A 118 -0.91 17.14 10.85
C LEU A 118 -1.52 15.77 11.14
N LEU A 119 -0.69 14.76 11.44
CA LEU A 119 -1.14 13.38 11.64
C LEU A 119 -2.23 13.27 12.71
N GLU A 120 -2.13 14.03 13.80
CA GLU A 120 -3.16 14.05 14.84
C GLU A 120 -4.51 14.57 14.31
N ALA A 121 -4.49 15.71 13.64
CA ALA A 121 -5.69 16.39 13.15
C ALA A 121 -6.35 15.61 12.00
N GLU A 122 -5.60 14.85 11.22
CA GLU A 122 -6.14 13.95 10.20
C GLU A 122 -6.67 12.65 10.81
N LEU A 123 -5.98 12.05 11.77
CA LEU A 123 -6.39 10.77 12.37
C LEU A 123 -7.61 10.93 13.29
N PHE A 124 -7.62 11.96 14.15
CA PHE A 124 -8.65 12.17 15.17
C PHE A 124 -9.60 13.34 14.86
N GLY A 125 -9.34 14.10 13.79
CA GLY A 125 -10.14 15.24 13.40
C GLY A 125 -9.77 16.52 14.17
N HIS A 126 -10.39 17.62 13.78
CA HIS A 126 -10.16 18.92 14.43
C HIS A 126 -11.39 19.81 14.39
N VAL A 127 -11.47 20.72 15.35
CA VAL A 127 -12.47 21.80 15.38
C VAL A 127 -11.89 23.05 14.72
N LYS A 128 -12.75 23.86 14.10
CA LYS A 128 -12.42 25.16 13.55
C LYS A 128 -11.66 26.02 14.57
N GLY A 129 -10.54 26.60 14.14
CA GLY A 129 -9.71 27.49 14.96
C GLY A 129 -8.76 26.78 15.93
N SER A 130 -8.67 25.45 15.90
CA SER A 130 -7.76 24.67 16.75
C SER A 130 -6.26 24.88 16.43
N PHE A 131 -5.94 25.25 15.19
CA PHE A 131 -4.59 25.64 14.75
C PHE A 131 -4.67 26.53 13.51
N THR A 132 -3.55 27.15 13.14
CA THR A 132 -3.43 27.97 11.92
C THR A 132 -3.74 27.13 10.67
N GLY A 133 -4.83 27.43 9.97
CA GLY A 133 -5.32 26.66 8.81
C GLY A 133 -6.58 25.83 9.09
N ALA A 134 -7.01 25.71 10.34
CA ALA A 134 -8.25 25.04 10.73
C ALA A 134 -9.49 25.91 10.42
N HIS A 135 -9.79 26.10 9.14
CA HIS A 135 -10.88 26.99 8.70
C HIS A 135 -12.29 26.43 8.95
N LYS A 136 -12.42 25.11 9.13
CA LYS A 136 -13.67 24.39 9.38
C LYS A 136 -13.41 23.19 10.29
N ASP A 137 -14.49 22.65 10.86
CA ASP A 137 -14.44 21.35 11.53
C ASP A 137 -14.18 20.25 10.49
N ARG A 138 -13.40 19.24 10.87
CA ARG A 138 -13.10 18.08 10.02
C ARG A 138 -13.15 16.80 10.83
N GLN A 139 -13.88 15.82 10.30
CA GLN A 139 -13.91 14.45 10.81
C GLN A 139 -12.56 13.78 10.59
N GLY A 140 -12.05 13.07 11.60
CA GLY A 140 -10.82 12.29 11.49
C GLY A 140 -11.02 10.93 10.85
N TYR A 141 -9.93 10.31 10.41
CA TYR A 141 -9.95 8.97 9.81
C TYR A 141 -10.49 7.89 10.74
N ALA A 142 -10.21 7.97 12.05
CA ALA A 142 -10.75 7.02 13.02
C ALA A 142 -12.28 7.10 13.10
N GLU A 143 -12.85 8.30 13.07
CA GLU A 143 -14.30 8.50 13.05
C GLU A 143 -14.91 8.14 11.70
N ALA A 144 -14.20 8.38 10.59
CA ALA A 144 -14.65 7.96 9.26
C ALA A 144 -14.64 6.43 9.09
N ALA A 145 -13.89 5.70 9.93
CA ALA A 145 -13.79 4.25 9.92
C ALA A 145 -14.84 3.55 10.81
N ASP A 146 -15.70 4.30 11.49
CA ASP A 146 -16.69 3.78 12.43
C ASP A 146 -17.59 2.69 11.81
N GLY A 147 -17.80 1.59 12.55
CA GLY A 147 -18.47 0.38 12.08
C GLY A 147 -17.66 -0.46 11.07
N GLY A 148 -16.43 -0.04 10.76
CA GLY A 148 -15.61 -0.57 9.68
C GLY A 148 -14.20 -0.96 10.11
N THR A 149 -13.22 -0.72 9.24
CA THR A 149 -11.82 -1.08 9.45
C THR A 149 -10.92 0.12 9.20
N LEU A 150 -10.05 0.42 10.16
CA LEU A 150 -8.98 1.41 10.03
C LEU A 150 -7.66 0.68 9.74
N PHE A 151 -7.12 0.90 8.55
CA PHE A 151 -5.82 0.40 8.15
C PHE A 151 -4.74 1.47 8.36
N LEU A 152 -3.75 1.17 9.19
CA LEU A 152 -2.61 2.04 9.52
C LEU A 152 -1.36 1.48 8.84
N ASP A 153 -1.01 2.00 7.68
CA ASP A 153 0.21 1.62 6.97
C ASP A 153 1.42 2.38 7.50
N GLU A 154 2.57 1.72 7.44
CA GLU A 154 3.86 2.17 7.99
C GLU A 154 3.77 2.68 9.44
N ILE A 155 3.13 1.91 10.33
CA ILE A 155 2.93 2.29 11.74
C ILE A 155 4.25 2.58 12.50
N GLY A 156 5.36 1.96 12.08
CA GLY A 156 6.70 2.21 12.63
C GLY A 156 7.27 3.61 12.35
N GLU A 157 6.64 4.39 11.46
CA GLU A 157 6.98 5.79 11.17
C GLU A 157 6.20 6.77 12.08
N MET A 158 5.23 6.28 12.86
CA MET A 158 4.39 7.12 13.70
C MET A 158 5.22 7.79 14.82
N PRO A 159 5.14 9.13 14.99
CA PRO A 159 5.82 9.81 16.08
C PRO A 159 5.37 9.32 17.47
N MET A 160 6.29 9.32 18.45
CA MET A 160 6.03 8.83 19.81
C MET A 160 4.82 9.46 20.50
N GLU A 161 4.58 10.76 20.28
CA GLU A 161 3.42 11.47 20.84
C GLU A 161 2.10 10.92 20.26
N MET A 162 2.09 10.58 18.97
CA MET A 162 0.94 9.99 18.30
C MET A 162 0.70 8.55 18.73
N GLN A 163 1.77 7.78 18.99
CA GLN A 163 1.67 6.42 19.51
C GLN A 163 0.92 6.38 20.85
N ALA A 164 1.14 7.34 21.75
CA ALA A 164 0.41 7.42 23.02
C ALA A 164 -1.09 7.70 22.83
N LYS A 165 -1.45 8.54 21.84
CA LYS A 165 -2.85 8.84 21.53
C LYS A 165 -3.54 7.66 20.85
N LEU A 166 -2.84 6.99 19.93
CA LEU A 166 -3.33 5.77 19.30
C LEU A 166 -3.55 4.66 20.32
N LEU A 167 -2.67 4.49 21.30
CA LEU A 167 -2.85 3.52 22.38
C LEU A 167 -4.15 3.78 23.15
N ARG A 168 -4.44 5.03 23.53
CA ARG A 168 -5.70 5.38 24.21
C ARG A 168 -6.91 5.09 23.34
N PHE A 169 -6.85 5.46 22.06
CA PHE A 169 -7.89 5.12 21.09
C PHE A 169 -8.15 3.61 21.02
N LEU A 170 -7.10 2.79 20.94
CA LEU A 170 -7.22 1.33 20.91
C LEU A 170 -7.77 0.75 22.22
N GLN A 171 -7.58 1.43 23.35
CA GLN A 171 -8.02 1.01 24.67
C GLN A 171 -9.48 1.37 24.96
N GLU A 172 -9.86 2.61 24.64
CA GLU A 172 -11.11 3.23 25.06
C GLU A 172 -12.16 3.26 23.92
N GLY A 173 -11.73 3.14 22.66
CA GLY A 173 -12.60 3.36 21.50
C GLY A 173 -13.07 4.82 21.39
N GLU A 174 -12.34 5.75 22.02
CA GLU A 174 -12.69 7.16 22.11
C GLU A 174 -11.83 8.01 21.18
N VAL A 175 -12.48 8.92 20.46
CA VAL A 175 -11.85 9.94 19.62
C VAL A 175 -12.17 11.31 20.18
N ARG A 176 -11.13 12.14 20.34
CA ARG A 176 -11.26 13.56 20.69
C ARG A 176 -10.61 14.41 19.61
N PRO A 177 -11.37 15.25 18.89
CA PRO A 177 -10.81 16.14 17.89
C PRO A 177 -9.85 17.16 18.51
N VAL A 178 -8.82 17.55 17.76
CA VAL A 178 -7.88 18.60 18.18
C VAL A 178 -8.63 19.91 18.43
N GLY A 179 -8.37 20.51 19.60
CA GLY A 179 -9.05 21.73 20.06
C GLY A 179 -10.52 21.54 20.46
N GLY A 180 -11.05 20.31 20.42
CA GLY A 180 -12.39 19.96 20.87
C GLY A 180 -12.40 19.27 22.24
N ASN A 181 -13.50 19.46 22.98
CA ASN A 181 -13.72 18.79 24.27
C ASN A 181 -14.72 17.62 24.18
N SER A 182 -15.40 17.47 23.04
CA SER A 182 -16.37 16.39 22.85
C SER A 182 -15.65 15.08 22.57
N VAL A 183 -15.94 14.06 23.37
CA VAL A 183 -15.51 12.68 23.16
C VAL A 183 -16.55 11.98 22.29
N LYS A 184 -16.08 11.26 21.27
CA LYS A 184 -16.91 10.39 20.43
C LYS A 184 -16.46 8.95 20.61
N HIS A 185 -17.38 8.04 20.87
CA HIS A 185 -17.09 6.61 20.81
C HIS A 185 -17.21 6.13 19.36
N VAL A 186 -16.25 5.34 18.93
CA VAL A 186 -16.24 4.69 17.61
C VAL A 186 -15.86 3.23 17.80
N ASP A 187 -16.45 2.38 16.96
CA ASP A 187 -16.25 0.95 16.97
C ASP A 187 -15.56 0.53 15.66
N VAL A 188 -14.25 0.31 15.75
CA VAL A 188 -13.39 0.15 14.57
C VAL A 188 -12.43 -1.02 14.77
N ARG A 189 -12.38 -1.91 13.77
CA ARG A 189 -11.31 -2.91 13.70
C ARG A 189 -10.03 -2.24 13.19
N VAL A 190 -8.91 -2.41 13.91
CA VAL A 190 -7.63 -1.84 13.49
C VAL A 190 -6.74 -2.91 12.85
N VAL A 191 -6.21 -2.61 11.67
CA VAL A 191 -5.15 -3.39 11.02
C VAL A 191 -3.96 -2.47 10.86
N ALA A 192 -2.79 -2.84 11.37
CA ALA A 192 -1.57 -2.05 11.23
C ALA A 192 -0.58 -2.79 10.34
N ALA A 193 0.23 -2.06 9.58
CA ALA A 193 1.30 -2.63 8.75
C ALA A 193 2.61 -1.88 8.93
N THR A 194 3.73 -2.57 8.78
CA THR A 194 5.07 -1.94 8.77
C THR A 194 6.11 -2.82 8.09
N ASN A 195 7.13 -2.18 7.53
CA ASN A 195 8.38 -2.82 7.10
C ASN A 195 9.49 -2.78 8.18
N ARG A 196 9.29 -2.08 9.29
CA ARG A 196 10.30 -1.88 10.33
C ARG A 196 10.29 -3.02 11.35
N ALA A 197 11.45 -3.30 11.92
CA ALA A 197 11.58 -4.18 13.08
C ALA A 197 11.15 -3.43 14.35
N LEU A 198 9.86 -3.50 14.70
CA LEU A 198 9.29 -2.76 15.84
C LEU A 198 10.00 -3.12 17.15
N GLU A 199 10.43 -4.36 17.33
CA GLU A 199 11.17 -4.81 18.52
C GLU A 199 12.51 -4.08 18.67
N GLN A 200 13.16 -3.74 17.55
CA GLN A 200 14.38 -2.93 17.56
C GLN A 200 14.06 -1.46 17.85
N GLN A 201 12.96 -0.94 17.29
CA GLN A 201 12.50 0.42 17.60
C GLN A 201 12.11 0.60 19.06
N ILE A 202 11.52 -0.43 19.69
CA ILE A 202 11.23 -0.44 21.12
C ILE A 202 12.52 -0.31 21.93
N LYS A 203 13.54 -1.13 21.62
CA LYS A 203 14.86 -1.05 22.28
C LYS A 203 15.54 0.30 22.09
N ALA A 204 15.31 0.95 20.94
CA ALA A 204 15.82 2.28 20.62
C ALA A 204 14.97 3.43 21.20
N GLY A 205 13.85 3.15 21.87
CA GLY A 205 12.92 4.17 22.40
C GLY A 205 12.13 4.92 21.32
N ALA A 206 12.10 4.42 20.09
CA ALA A 206 11.39 5.00 18.94
C ALA A 206 9.97 4.41 18.76
N PHE A 207 9.65 3.34 19.46
CA PHE A 207 8.31 2.75 19.47
C PHE A 207 7.93 2.32 20.89
N ARG A 208 6.66 2.49 21.26
CA ARG A 208 6.18 2.13 22.58
C ARG A 208 5.86 0.64 22.67
N GLU A 209 6.39 -0.01 23.71
CA GLU A 209 6.17 -1.42 23.98
C GLU A 209 4.69 -1.76 24.25
N ASP A 210 3.98 -0.90 24.98
CA ASP A 210 2.56 -1.09 25.29
C ASP A 210 1.66 -1.04 24.03
N LEU A 211 1.95 -0.12 23.11
CA LEU A 211 1.28 -0.04 21.82
C LEU A 211 1.57 -1.28 20.96
N TYR A 212 2.80 -1.76 20.95
CA TYR A 212 3.17 -2.97 20.22
C TYR A 212 2.30 -4.15 20.64
N TYR A 213 2.20 -4.45 21.94
CA TYR A 213 1.39 -5.57 22.41
C TYR A 213 -0.12 -5.37 22.18
N ARG A 214 -0.60 -4.12 22.08
CA ARG A 214 -2.00 -3.82 21.74
C ARG A 214 -2.31 -4.02 20.26
N LEU A 215 -1.33 -3.80 19.38
CA LEU A 215 -1.47 -3.99 17.92
C LEU A 215 -1.18 -5.44 17.50
N ALA A 216 -0.15 -6.06 18.09
CA ALA A 216 0.34 -7.40 17.76
C ALA A 216 -0.44 -8.50 18.51
N VAL A 217 -1.77 -8.37 18.59
CA VAL A 217 -2.63 -9.45 19.14
C VAL A 217 -2.61 -10.65 18.20
N LEU A 218 -2.68 -10.38 16.90
CA LEU A 218 -2.42 -11.33 15.84
C LEU A 218 -1.38 -10.72 14.89
N THR A 219 -0.43 -11.54 14.46
CA THR A 219 0.63 -11.10 13.54
C THR A 219 0.60 -11.96 12.28
N LEU A 220 0.63 -11.31 11.12
CA LEU A 220 0.78 -11.93 9.80
C LEU A 220 2.04 -11.38 9.15
N SER A 221 2.96 -12.24 8.75
CA SER A 221 4.16 -11.83 8.02
C SER A 221 4.02 -12.18 6.55
N LEU A 222 4.20 -11.21 5.66
CA LEU A 222 4.30 -11.44 4.23
C LEU A 222 5.76 -11.76 3.84
N PRO A 223 6.01 -12.88 3.15
CA PRO A 223 7.34 -13.22 2.67
C PRO A 223 7.80 -12.25 1.58
N ALA A 224 9.10 -12.00 1.54
CA ALA A 224 9.71 -11.25 0.45
C ALA A 224 9.58 -12.04 -0.87
N LEU A 225 9.56 -11.36 -2.01
CA LEU A 225 9.33 -12.01 -3.31
C LEU A 225 10.42 -13.03 -3.66
N ARG A 226 11.66 -12.79 -3.22
CA ARG A 226 12.78 -13.75 -3.35
C ARG A 226 12.60 -15.07 -2.58
N GLU A 227 11.70 -15.09 -1.59
CA GLU A 227 11.40 -16.28 -0.78
C GLU A 227 10.24 -17.09 -1.37
N ARG A 228 9.66 -16.64 -2.48
CA ARG A 228 8.52 -17.25 -3.18
C ARG A 228 8.66 -17.18 -4.70
N PRO A 229 9.71 -17.75 -5.29
CA PRO A 229 9.95 -17.68 -6.73
C PRO A 229 8.82 -18.29 -7.58
N GLU A 230 8.07 -19.26 -7.04
CA GLU A 230 6.91 -19.88 -7.70
C GLU A 230 5.78 -18.89 -7.97
N ASP A 231 5.75 -17.76 -7.25
CA ASP A 231 4.73 -16.72 -7.40
C ASP A 231 5.08 -15.71 -8.51
N ILE A 232 6.32 -15.67 -8.98
CA ILE A 232 6.80 -14.64 -9.92
C ILE A 232 6.08 -14.73 -11.27
N GLU A 233 5.95 -15.94 -11.83
CA GLU A 233 5.28 -16.12 -13.11
C GLU A 233 3.78 -15.75 -13.09
N PRO A 234 2.95 -16.25 -12.14
CA PRO A 234 1.55 -15.86 -12.08
C PRO A 234 1.38 -14.37 -11.78
N LEU A 235 2.22 -13.78 -10.92
CA LEU A 235 2.24 -12.33 -10.69
C LEU A 235 2.56 -11.57 -11.98
N ALA A 236 3.60 -11.98 -12.71
CA ALA A 236 4.03 -11.30 -13.92
C ALA A 236 2.96 -11.33 -15.01
N LYS A 237 2.29 -12.49 -15.20
CA LYS A 237 1.16 -12.61 -16.14
C LYS A 237 0.02 -11.66 -15.77
N PHE A 238 -0.33 -11.60 -14.48
CA PHE A 238 -1.38 -10.69 -14.02
C PHE A 238 -1.01 -9.22 -14.21
N LEU A 239 0.23 -8.83 -13.85
CA LEU A 239 0.70 -7.46 -13.98
C LEU A 239 0.78 -7.02 -15.45
N LEU A 240 1.23 -7.88 -16.36
CA LEU A 240 1.24 -7.60 -17.80
C LEU A 240 -0.17 -7.47 -18.37
N HIS A 241 -1.11 -8.33 -17.94
CA HIS A 241 -2.50 -8.18 -18.35
C HIS A 241 -3.12 -6.89 -17.82
N ARG A 242 -2.80 -6.50 -16.58
CA ARG A 242 -3.23 -5.23 -16.02
C ARG A 242 -2.68 -4.05 -16.82
N ASN A 243 -1.39 -4.08 -17.17
CA ASN A 243 -0.76 -3.05 -18.02
C ASN A 243 -1.51 -2.90 -19.36
N GLU A 244 -1.87 -4.02 -19.99
CA GLU A 244 -2.67 -4.03 -21.22
C GLU A 244 -4.04 -3.35 -21.02
N THR A 245 -4.75 -3.66 -19.92
CA THR A 245 -6.04 -3.00 -19.62
C THR A 245 -5.90 -1.51 -19.30
N GLU A 246 -4.71 -1.07 -18.86
CA GLU A 246 -4.37 0.34 -18.63
C GLU A 246 -3.81 1.04 -19.90
N GLY A 247 -3.86 0.36 -21.06
CA GLY A 247 -3.53 0.94 -22.36
C GLY A 247 -2.06 0.77 -22.80
N LEU A 248 -1.25 -0.01 -22.07
CA LEU A 248 0.09 -0.37 -22.53
C LEU A 248 0.04 -1.46 -23.62
N PRO A 249 1.09 -1.59 -24.45
CA PRO A 249 1.20 -2.67 -25.43
C PRO A 249 1.07 -4.05 -24.80
N THR A 250 0.32 -4.94 -25.45
CA THR A 250 0.26 -6.35 -25.07
C THR A 250 1.65 -6.96 -25.20
N ALA A 251 2.16 -7.53 -24.11
CA ALA A 251 3.47 -8.18 -24.09
C ALA A 251 3.42 -9.51 -23.34
N LYS A 252 4.24 -10.47 -23.79
CA LYS A 252 4.43 -11.78 -23.15
C LYS A 252 5.90 -12.03 -22.87
N LEU A 253 6.19 -12.65 -21.74
CA LEU A 253 7.56 -13.04 -21.40
C LEU A 253 7.98 -14.28 -22.21
N SER A 254 9.24 -14.32 -22.66
CA SER A 254 9.89 -15.56 -23.05
C SER A 254 10.15 -16.47 -21.85
N GLU A 255 10.41 -17.75 -22.08
CA GLU A 255 10.70 -18.70 -20.99
C GLU A 255 11.99 -18.30 -20.26
N GLU A 256 12.99 -17.84 -21.03
CA GLU A 256 14.26 -17.35 -20.52
C GLU A 256 14.07 -16.10 -19.66
N ALA A 257 13.17 -15.18 -20.06
CA ALA A 257 12.82 -14.01 -19.26
C ALA A 257 12.15 -14.39 -17.94
N ILE A 258 11.25 -15.39 -17.93
CA ILE A 258 10.62 -15.88 -16.70
C ILE A 258 11.67 -16.46 -15.74
N GLU A 259 12.60 -17.27 -16.24
CA GLU A 259 13.69 -17.83 -15.42
C GLU A 259 14.61 -16.74 -14.85
N ALA A 260 14.93 -15.72 -15.66
CA ALA A 260 15.72 -14.57 -15.20
C ALA A 260 14.99 -13.78 -14.09
N LEU A 261 13.67 -13.56 -14.23
CA LEU A 261 12.84 -12.95 -13.19
C LEU A 261 12.83 -13.81 -11.92
N ARG A 262 12.71 -15.14 -12.04
CA ARG A 262 12.73 -16.07 -10.89
C ARG A 262 14.03 -16.02 -10.08
N GLY A 263 15.17 -15.86 -10.76
CA GLY A 263 16.49 -15.78 -10.14
C GLY A 263 16.85 -14.43 -9.53
N SER A 264 16.00 -13.41 -9.66
CA SER A 264 16.30 -12.05 -9.22
C SER A 264 15.99 -11.80 -7.73
N PRO A 265 16.72 -10.90 -7.05
CA PRO A 265 16.60 -10.69 -5.60
C PRO A 265 15.39 -9.85 -5.16
N TRP A 266 14.80 -9.07 -6.07
CA TRP A 266 13.60 -8.24 -5.85
C TRP A 266 13.57 -7.45 -4.53
N PRO A 267 14.55 -6.57 -4.22
CA PRO A 267 14.54 -5.74 -3.01
C PRO A 267 13.30 -4.83 -2.88
N GLY A 268 12.68 -4.43 -4.00
CA GLY A 268 11.41 -3.68 -4.00
C GLY A 268 10.18 -4.57 -4.19
N ASN A 269 10.34 -5.89 -4.09
CA ASN A 269 9.27 -6.89 -4.14
C ASN A 269 8.34 -6.72 -5.36
N ILE A 270 7.02 -6.85 -5.16
CA ILE A 270 6.02 -6.80 -6.23
C ILE A 270 6.00 -5.41 -6.90
N ARG A 271 6.26 -4.34 -6.14
CA ARG A 271 6.33 -2.98 -6.70
C ARG A 271 7.47 -2.84 -7.71
N GLN A 272 8.64 -3.42 -7.42
CA GLN A 272 9.75 -3.44 -8.37
C GLN A 272 9.42 -4.33 -9.57
N LEU A 273 8.86 -5.51 -9.36
CA LEU A 273 8.43 -6.41 -10.44
C LEU A 273 7.44 -5.70 -11.39
N GLN A 274 6.45 -4.99 -10.85
CA GLN A 274 5.50 -4.22 -11.65
C GLN A 274 6.20 -3.17 -12.50
N ASN A 275 7.04 -2.33 -11.90
CA ASN A 275 7.77 -1.29 -12.63
C ASN A 275 8.64 -1.87 -13.75
N GLU A 276 9.31 -2.99 -13.46
CA GLU A 276 10.17 -3.70 -14.41
C GLU A 276 9.36 -4.24 -15.59
N LEU A 277 8.24 -4.91 -15.34
CA LEU A 277 7.36 -5.44 -16.39
C LEU A 277 6.70 -4.33 -17.21
N THR A 278 6.30 -3.22 -16.59
CA THR A 278 5.77 -2.05 -17.28
C THR A 278 6.83 -1.44 -18.21
N ARG A 279 8.08 -1.29 -17.73
CA ARG A 279 9.19 -0.80 -18.57
C ARG A 279 9.47 -1.76 -19.71
N ALA A 280 9.64 -3.05 -19.42
CA ALA A 280 9.96 -4.07 -20.41
C ALA A 280 8.87 -4.19 -21.49
N ALA A 281 7.58 -4.10 -21.11
CA ALA A 281 6.48 -4.09 -22.07
C ALA A 281 6.51 -2.90 -23.03
N ALA A 282 7.02 -1.74 -22.60
CA ALA A 282 7.16 -0.56 -23.45
C ALA A 282 8.29 -0.70 -24.49
N PHE A 283 9.32 -1.50 -24.20
CA PHE A 283 10.45 -1.75 -25.11
C PHE A 283 10.32 -3.05 -25.91
N ALA A 284 9.38 -3.92 -25.55
CA ALA A 284 9.17 -5.22 -26.17
C ALA A 284 8.95 -5.09 -27.69
N ARG A 285 9.77 -5.82 -28.45
CA ARG A 285 9.59 -5.96 -29.90
C ARG A 285 8.62 -7.10 -30.18
N ASP A 286 7.69 -6.88 -31.11
CA ASP A 286 6.72 -7.91 -31.53
C ASP A 286 5.87 -8.50 -30.39
N GLY A 287 5.68 -7.74 -29.29
CA GLY A 287 4.89 -8.18 -28.13
C GLY A 287 5.55 -9.29 -27.31
N ARG A 288 6.87 -9.47 -27.42
CA ARG A 288 7.64 -10.43 -26.62
C ARG A 288 8.73 -9.73 -25.83
N ILE A 289 8.74 -9.95 -24.52
CA ILE A 289 9.77 -9.50 -23.58
C ILE A 289 10.82 -10.60 -23.51
N GLU A 290 12.03 -10.29 -23.95
CA GLU A 290 13.20 -11.15 -23.86
C GLU A 290 14.06 -10.73 -22.65
N VAL A 291 15.03 -11.56 -22.26
CA VAL A 291 15.95 -11.25 -21.14
C VAL A 291 16.67 -9.91 -21.34
N ALA A 292 16.98 -9.55 -22.59
CA ALA A 292 17.65 -8.31 -22.92
C ALA A 292 16.81 -7.04 -22.66
N ASP A 293 15.49 -7.18 -22.53
CA ASP A 293 14.58 -6.08 -22.21
C ASP A 293 14.44 -5.87 -20.68
N LEU A 294 15.03 -6.77 -19.88
CA LEU A 294 15.01 -6.75 -18.43
C LEU A 294 16.30 -6.14 -17.87
N GLU A 295 16.18 -5.19 -16.94
CA GLU A 295 17.27 -4.59 -16.17
C GLU A 295 17.25 -5.18 -14.76
N LEU A 296 17.66 -6.44 -14.67
CA LEU A 296 17.66 -7.17 -13.41
C LEU A 296 18.89 -6.81 -12.59
N VAL A 297 18.68 -6.53 -11.30
CA VAL A 297 19.77 -6.35 -10.35
C VAL A 297 20.36 -7.72 -10.07
N SER A 298 21.65 -7.92 -10.35
CA SER A 298 22.35 -9.16 -9.99
C SER A 298 22.45 -9.30 -8.47
N ALA A 299 22.26 -10.52 -7.97
CA ALA A 299 22.54 -10.84 -6.58
C ALA A 299 24.03 -10.55 -6.29
N SER A 300 24.30 -9.71 -5.29
CA SER A 300 25.64 -9.40 -4.80
C SER A 300 26.16 -10.52 -3.89
#